data_AF-A0A931EA86-F1
#
_entry.id   AF-A0A931EA86-F1
#
_cell.length_a   1.000
_cell.length_b   1.000
_cell.length_c   1.000
_cell.angle_alpha   90.00
_cell.angle_beta   90.00
_cell.angle_gamma   90.00
#
_symmetry.space_group_name_H-M   'P 1'
#
loop_
_entity.id
_entity.type
_entity.pdbx_description
1 polymer ?
#
loop_
_entity_poly.entity_id
_entity_poly.type
_entity_poly.pdbx_seq_one_letter_code
_entity_poly.pdbx_strand_id
1 'polypeptide(L)'
;MSAVSGGGSEFPSVRSSRDDRLYELAGRITERDRLICRLLFDHRVLTTSQVADVAFHSLRKTQERLSVLLAFGVVDRFRPRSWSGSSPNHFTLGPAGAQVIAAERGVQPSDLGWRREVRTALATSRHLSHLVGCNGFFTALIRASRGGADFALDEWWSAARCADAWSVVVRPDAYAVWVENGFRLPFCFEYDNGTEPLARLEAKLPGYAKLARAAKHPTWVLFCFPSAAREAHARRVLIHPEVPVATATVAPGSSAEGPVWQTVGEGGPRRRLAGLGHPDRALSLVAKTKTQGPRPP
;
A
#
# COMPACT_ATOMS: atom_id res chain seq x y z
N MET A 1 53.82 29.35 44.27
CA MET A 1 52.52 28.77 44.63
C MET A 1 51.63 28.81 43.39
N SER A 2 51.37 27.64 42.84
CA SER A 2 50.55 27.39 41.65
C SER A 2 49.06 27.32 42.00
N ALA A 3 48.19 27.72 41.06
CA ALA A 3 46.89 27.10 40.71
C ALA A 3 46.20 28.02 39.68
N VAL A 4 46.22 27.74 38.38
CA VAL A 4 45.40 26.76 37.61
C VAL A 4 43.98 27.29 37.28
N SER A 5 43.87 27.74 36.02
CA SER A 5 42.88 27.45 34.99
C SER A 5 41.50 26.87 35.38
N GLY A 6 40.44 27.57 34.97
CA GLY A 6 39.10 27.00 34.78
C GLY A 6 38.69 27.13 33.31
N GLY A 7 39.05 26.14 32.49
CA GLY A 7 38.58 26.02 31.12
C GLY A 7 37.11 25.58 31.11
N GLY A 8 36.25 26.41 30.51
CA GLY A 8 34.86 26.04 30.24
C GLY A 8 34.83 24.95 29.18
N SER A 9 34.46 23.72 29.58
CA SER A 9 34.17 22.65 28.64
C SER A 9 32.81 22.93 27.97
N GLU A 10 32.83 23.46 26.75
CA GLU A 10 31.70 23.43 25.84
C GLU A 10 31.35 21.97 25.54
N PHE A 11 30.28 21.48 26.16
CA PHE A 11 29.69 20.22 25.75
C PHE A 11 29.14 20.40 24.34
N PRO A 12 29.51 19.55 23.37
CA PRO A 12 28.95 19.63 22.03
C PRO A 12 27.43 19.48 22.11
N SER A 13 26.73 20.52 21.68
CA SER A 13 25.28 20.57 21.59
C SER A 13 24.76 19.39 20.76
N VAL A 14 23.90 18.57 21.35
CA VAL A 14 23.24 17.44 20.66
C VAL A 14 22.49 17.89 19.39
N ARG A 15 22.16 19.18 19.27
CA ARG A 15 21.55 19.78 18.07
C ARG A 15 22.55 19.90 16.92
N SER A 16 23.79 20.36 17.15
CA SER A 16 24.78 20.52 16.06
C SER A 16 25.12 19.18 15.42
N SER A 17 25.32 18.12 16.22
CA SER A 17 25.62 16.79 15.68
C SER A 17 24.46 16.15 14.87
N ARG A 18 23.20 16.55 15.12
CA ARG A 18 22.06 16.11 14.30
C ARG A 18 22.01 16.87 12.99
N ASP A 19 22.17 18.20 13.05
CA ASP A 19 22.15 19.06 11.88
C ASP A 19 23.33 18.72 10.95
N ASP A 20 24.53 18.48 11.50
CA ASP A 20 25.70 18.02 10.75
C ASP A 20 25.45 16.68 10.04
N ARG A 21 24.81 15.71 10.73
CA ARG A 21 24.41 14.43 10.12
C ARG A 21 23.35 14.60 9.04
N LEU A 22 22.46 15.58 9.16
CA LEU A 22 21.44 15.89 8.16
C LEU A 22 22.03 16.57 6.92
N TYR A 23 23.03 17.42 7.08
CA TYR A 23 23.80 17.99 5.97
C TYR A 23 24.63 16.93 5.25
N GLU A 24 25.32 16.04 5.98
CA GLU A 24 26.00 14.88 5.39
C GLU A 24 25.02 13.94 4.67
N LEU A 25 23.81 13.79 5.20
CA LEU A 25 22.75 12.98 4.62
C LEU A 25 22.15 13.62 3.36
N ALA A 26 21.97 14.94 3.33
CA ALA A 26 21.38 15.67 2.21
C ALA A 26 22.17 15.45 0.90
N GLY A 27 23.50 15.38 0.99
CA GLY A 27 24.37 15.04 -0.15
C GLY A 27 24.37 13.54 -0.55
N ARG A 28 23.81 12.65 0.29
CA ARG A 28 23.86 11.19 0.12
C ARG A 28 22.49 10.54 -0.13
N ILE A 29 21.39 11.26 0.05
CA ILE A 29 20.03 10.80 -0.24
C ILE A 29 19.80 10.82 -1.75
N THR A 30 19.56 9.63 -2.31
CA THR A 30 19.23 9.43 -3.71
C THR A 30 17.72 9.54 -3.94
N GLU A 31 17.30 9.68 -5.20
CA GLU A 31 15.88 9.65 -5.54
C GLU A 31 15.19 8.35 -5.12
N ARG A 32 15.93 7.23 -5.11
CA ARG A 32 15.40 5.96 -4.61
C ARG A 32 15.10 6.00 -3.12
N ASP A 33 15.94 6.65 -2.32
CA ASP A 33 15.69 6.76 -0.88
C ASP A 33 14.53 7.72 -0.59
N ARG A 34 14.40 8.79 -1.39
CA ARG A 34 13.24 9.69 -1.37
C ARG A 34 11.94 8.94 -1.66
N LEU A 35 11.92 8.10 -2.69
CA LEU A 35 10.79 7.21 -3.00
C LEU A 35 10.44 6.32 -1.80
N ILE A 36 11.43 5.67 -1.18
CA ILE A 36 11.22 4.84 0.02
C ILE A 36 10.63 5.68 1.16
N CYS A 37 11.12 6.89 1.37
CA CYS A 37 10.60 7.79 2.41
C CYS A 37 9.13 8.15 2.15
N ARG A 38 8.76 8.51 0.91
CA ARG A 38 7.37 8.83 0.55
C ARG A 38 6.45 7.64 0.78
N LEU A 39 6.85 6.46 0.33
CA LEU A 39 6.06 5.24 0.52
C LEU A 39 5.92 4.88 2.01
N LEU A 40 6.98 5.00 2.82
CA LEU A 40 6.90 4.74 4.26
C LEU A 40 6.10 5.81 5.00
N PHE A 41 6.08 7.05 4.52
CA PHE A 41 5.24 8.11 5.08
C PHE A 41 3.76 7.81 4.81
N ASP A 42 3.39 7.53 3.57
CA ASP A 42 1.99 7.34 3.16
C ASP A 42 1.43 5.97 3.58
N HIS A 43 2.24 4.90 3.52
CA HIS A 43 1.82 3.51 3.72
C HIS A 43 2.36 2.87 5.02
N ARG A 44 3.05 3.67 5.84
CA ARG A 44 3.55 3.38 7.20
C ARG A 44 4.62 2.30 7.34
N VAL A 45 4.52 1.17 6.62
CA VAL A 45 5.42 0.03 6.78
C VAL A 45 5.71 -0.68 5.47
N LEU A 46 6.97 -1.07 5.28
CA LEU A 46 7.37 -1.98 4.20
C LEU A 46 8.31 -3.05 4.76
N THR A 47 8.26 -4.26 4.18
CA THR A 47 9.25 -5.31 4.46
C THR A 47 10.49 -5.14 3.58
N THR A 48 11.60 -5.80 3.92
CA THR A 48 12.81 -5.81 3.07
C THR A 48 12.50 -6.15 1.61
N SER A 49 11.66 -7.16 1.36
CA SER A 49 11.30 -7.59 0.00
C SER A 49 10.45 -6.54 -0.72
N GLN A 50 9.53 -5.89 -0.02
CA GLN A 50 8.72 -4.81 -0.59
C GLN A 50 9.55 -3.58 -0.93
N VAL A 51 10.56 -3.25 -0.11
CA VAL A 51 11.53 -2.20 -0.45
C VAL A 51 12.35 -2.59 -1.69
N ALA A 52 12.72 -3.87 -1.82
CA ALA A 52 13.41 -4.36 -3.00
C ALA A 52 12.52 -4.20 -4.25
N ASP A 53 11.27 -4.62 -4.18
CA ASP A 53 10.28 -4.52 -5.26
C ASP A 53 10.17 -3.09 -5.82
N VAL A 54 10.12 -2.08 -4.94
CA VAL A 54 9.93 -0.68 -5.38
C VAL A 54 11.20 0.02 -5.83
N ALA A 55 12.37 -0.31 -5.25
CA ALA A 55 13.57 0.53 -5.41
C ALA A 55 14.82 -0.19 -5.93
N PHE A 56 14.88 -1.53 -5.93
CA PHE A 56 16.10 -2.28 -6.24
C PHE A 56 15.86 -3.49 -7.14
N HIS A 57 16.93 -4.03 -7.76
CA HIS A 57 16.87 -5.29 -8.52
C HIS A 57 17.54 -6.46 -7.78
N SER A 58 18.06 -6.21 -6.57
CA SER A 58 18.78 -7.19 -5.77
C SER A 58 18.44 -7.02 -4.29
N LEU A 59 18.07 -8.12 -3.64
CA LEU A 59 17.79 -8.15 -2.21
C LEU A 59 19.04 -7.79 -1.39
N ARG A 60 20.22 -8.24 -1.82
CA ARG A 60 21.50 -7.89 -1.18
C ARG A 60 21.75 -6.39 -1.21
N LYS A 61 21.60 -5.75 -2.38
CA LYS A 61 21.76 -4.29 -2.51
C LYS A 61 20.72 -3.51 -1.70
N THR A 62 19.50 -4.05 -1.61
CA THR A 62 18.44 -3.50 -0.75
C THR A 62 18.86 -3.51 0.71
N GLN A 63 19.37 -4.64 1.21
CA GLN A 63 19.82 -4.79 2.60
C GLN A 63 21.03 -3.91 2.91
N GLU A 64 22.01 -3.84 2.01
CA GLU A 64 23.17 -2.94 2.12
C GLU A 64 22.68 -1.47 2.24
N ARG A 65 21.78 -1.02 1.35
CA ARG A 65 21.27 0.35 1.40
C ARG A 65 20.40 0.62 2.63
N LEU A 66 19.51 -0.29 3.01
CA LEU A 66 18.69 -0.15 4.23
C LEU A 66 19.54 -0.08 5.50
N SER A 67 20.71 -0.74 5.52
CA SER A 67 21.64 -0.65 6.66
C SER A 67 22.24 0.75 6.78
N VAL A 68 22.56 1.39 5.65
CA VAL A 68 22.99 2.79 5.61
C VAL A 68 21.86 3.72 6.06
N LEU A 69 20.65 3.59 5.48
CA LEU A 69 19.50 4.42 5.86
C LEU A 69 19.13 4.29 7.34
N LEU A 70 19.27 3.09 7.91
CA LEU A 70 19.06 2.83 9.33
C LEU A 70 20.12 3.52 10.20
N ALA A 71 21.40 3.46 9.80
CA ALA A 71 22.49 4.11 10.53
C ALA A 71 22.33 5.65 10.60
N PHE A 72 21.76 6.25 9.55
CA PHE A 72 21.43 7.68 9.50
C PHE A 72 20.05 8.03 10.08
N GLY A 73 19.28 7.05 10.58
CA GLY A 73 17.95 7.28 11.15
C GLY A 73 16.89 7.74 10.13
N VAL A 74 17.13 7.47 8.84
CA VAL A 74 16.17 7.74 7.76
C VAL A 74 14.98 6.79 7.85
N VAL A 75 15.28 5.53 8.16
CA VAL A 75 14.29 4.49 8.44
C VAL A 75 14.53 3.94 9.83
N ASP A 76 13.45 3.53 10.49
CA ASP A 76 13.49 2.70 11.68
C ASP A 76 13.17 1.25 11.31
N ARG A 77 13.56 0.30 12.16
CA ARG A 77 13.34 -1.14 11.94
C ARG A 77 12.69 -1.80 13.15
N PHE A 78 11.82 -2.78 12.90
CA PHE A 78 11.30 -3.66 13.94
C PHE A 78 11.06 -5.09 13.41
N ARG A 79 10.83 -6.01 14.34
CA ARG A 79 10.36 -7.38 14.07
C ARG A 79 9.10 -7.64 14.92
N PRO A 80 8.02 -8.14 14.34
CA PRO A 80 6.81 -8.48 15.10
C PRO A 80 7.09 -9.60 16.10
N ARG A 81 6.49 -9.54 17.30
CA ARG A 81 6.72 -10.52 18.38
C ARG A 81 6.15 -11.92 18.09
N SER A 82 5.11 -12.02 17.28
CA SER A 82 4.29 -13.23 17.11
C SER A 82 4.68 -14.09 15.91
N TRP A 83 5.76 -13.78 15.21
CA TRP A 83 6.17 -14.51 14.00
C TRP A 83 7.34 -15.46 14.29
N SER A 84 7.15 -16.77 14.10
CA SER A 84 8.20 -17.77 14.21
C SER A 84 9.01 -17.87 12.90
N GLY A 85 10.34 -18.04 13.00
CA GLY A 85 11.23 -18.24 11.84
C GLY A 85 11.92 -16.99 11.27
N SER A 86 12.46 -17.09 10.05
CA SER A 86 13.22 -16.05 9.32
C SER A 86 12.31 -14.95 8.75
N SER A 87 11.66 -14.21 9.64
CA SER A 87 10.77 -13.12 9.23
C SER A 87 11.55 -11.96 8.61
N PRO A 88 11.09 -11.39 7.48
CA PRO A 88 11.72 -10.20 6.95
C PRO A 88 11.62 -9.05 7.95
N ASN A 89 12.65 -8.20 7.98
CA ASN A 89 12.61 -6.98 8.77
C ASN A 89 11.52 -6.05 8.24
N HIS A 90 10.84 -5.37 9.16
CA HIS A 90 9.85 -4.34 8.84
C HIS A 90 10.47 -2.98 9.07
N PHE A 91 10.22 -2.06 8.15
CA PHE A 91 10.76 -0.71 8.15
C PHE A 91 9.65 0.32 8.22
N THR A 92 9.87 1.37 9.01
CA THR A 92 9.01 2.55 9.14
C THR A 92 9.83 3.80 8.87
N LEU A 93 9.19 4.92 8.56
CA LEU A 93 9.91 6.19 8.40
C LEU A 93 10.55 6.60 9.74
N GLY A 94 11.85 6.86 9.73
CA GLY A 94 12.60 7.36 10.89
C GLY A 94 12.60 8.89 10.95
N PRO A 95 13.12 9.48 12.03
CA PRO A 95 13.13 10.93 12.22
C PRO A 95 13.81 11.70 11.09
N ALA A 96 14.96 11.24 10.58
CA ALA A 96 15.65 11.93 9.50
C ALA A 96 14.91 11.80 8.16
N GLY A 97 14.24 10.67 7.93
CA GLY A 97 13.39 10.48 6.76
C GLY A 97 12.17 11.39 6.78
N ALA A 98 11.58 11.62 7.94
CA ALA A 98 10.52 12.62 8.09
C ALA A 98 11.00 14.02 7.71
N GLN A 99 12.22 14.40 8.07
CA GLN A 99 12.79 15.68 7.66
C GLN A 99 13.01 15.79 6.14
N VAL A 100 13.42 14.69 5.49
CA VAL A 100 13.49 14.64 4.02
C VAL A 100 12.12 14.93 3.40
N ILE A 101 11.05 14.33 3.93
CA ILE A 101 9.67 14.59 3.45
C ILE A 101 9.23 16.03 3.73
N ALA A 102 9.60 16.59 4.88
CA ALA A 102 9.27 17.96 5.23
C ALA A 102 9.92 18.94 4.25
N ALA A 103 11.21 18.72 3.97
CA ALA A 103 11.97 19.49 2.99
C ALA A 103 11.38 19.37 1.58
N GLU A 104 11.01 18.16 1.13
CA GLU A 104 10.36 17.95 -0.18
C GLU A 104 9.03 18.71 -0.29
N ARG A 105 8.28 18.81 0.81
CA ARG A 105 6.96 19.48 0.84
C ARG A 105 7.06 20.98 1.17
N GLY A 106 8.24 21.49 1.50
CA GLY A 106 8.42 22.89 1.92
C GLY A 106 7.74 23.24 3.25
N VAL A 107 7.59 22.25 4.16
CA VAL A 107 6.93 22.43 5.46
C VAL A 107 7.86 22.09 6.62
N GLN A 108 7.52 22.55 7.83
CA GLN A 108 8.26 22.15 9.03
C GLN A 108 7.97 20.68 9.37
N PRO A 109 8.94 19.92 9.93
CA PRO A 109 8.71 18.54 10.34
C PRO A 109 7.55 18.36 11.34
N SER A 110 7.27 19.37 12.17
CA SER A 110 6.12 19.38 13.10
C SER A 110 4.77 19.32 12.39
N ASP A 111 4.69 19.84 11.16
CA ASP A 111 3.44 20.04 10.43
C ASP A 111 3.11 18.82 9.54
N LEU A 112 4.04 17.86 9.44
CA LEU A 112 3.83 16.63 8.67
C LEU A 112 2.82 15.67 9.30
N GLY A 113 2.54 15.81 10.60
CA GLY A 113 1.75 14.81 11.32
C GLY A 113 2.45 13.44 11.47
N TRP A 114 3.75 13.34 11.15
CA TRP A 114 4.54 12.14 11.41
C TRP A 114 4.70 11.92 12.91
N ARG A 115 4.58 10.66 13.35
CA ARG A 115 4.68 10.26 14.77
C ARG A 115 5.61 9.08 14.91
N ARG A 116 6.63 9.20 15.76
CA ARG A 116 7.62 8.13 16.00
C ARG A 116 6.98 6.90 16.64
N GLU A 117 5.92 7.10 17.41
CA GLU A 117 5.19 6.06 18.15
C GLU A 117 4.50 5.05 17.22
N VAL A 118 4.29 5.40 15.94
CA VAL A 118 3.73 4.51 14.92
C VAL A 118 4.49 3.19 14.86
N ARG A 119 5.82 3.22 15.00
CA ARG A 119 6.64 2.00 15.04
C ARG A 119 6.25 1.07 16.18
N THR A 120 6.13 1.61 17.40
CA THR A 120 5.78 0.81 18.59
C THR A 120 4.36 0.28 18.48
N ALA A 121 3.42 1.09 17.99
CA ALA A 121 2.04 0.68 17.76
C ALA A 121 1.93 -0.43 16.70
N LEU A 122 2.71 -0.35 15.62
CA LEU A 122 2.73 -1.39 14.57
C LEU A 122 3.34 -2.70 15.06
N ALA A 123 4.40 -2.65 15.86
CA ALA A 123 5.09 -3.85 16.36
C ALA A 123 4.20 -4.77 17.21
N THR A 124 3.12 -4.23 17.79
CA THR A 124 2.12 -4.96 18.59
C THR A 124 0.75 -5.05 17.90
N SER A 125 0.61 -4.50 16.70
CA SER A 125 -0.68 -4.40 16.02
C SER A 125 -1.13 -5.72 15.40
N ARG A 126 -2.38 -6.09 15.67
CA ARG A 126 -3.08 -7.19 14.97
C ARG A 126 -3.37 -6.88 13.49
N HIS A 127 -3.29 -5.61 13.10
CA HIS A 127 -3.51 -5.17 11.72
C HIS A 127 -2.22 -5.13 10.88
N LEU A 128 -1.07 -5.52 11.45
CA LEU A 128 0.18 -5.46 10.70
C LEU A 128 0.17 -6.41 9.48
N SER A 129 -0.34 -7.63 9.64
CA SER A 129 -0.45 -8.58 8.52
C SER A 129 -1.31 -8.05 7.38
N HIS A 130 -2.41 -7.38 7.72
CA HIS A 130 -3.29 -6.68 6.77
C HIS A 130 -2.53 -5.62 5.99
N LEU A 131 -1.85 -4.72 6.69
CA LEU A 131 -1.13 -3.60 6.08
C LEU A 131 0.04 -4.09 5.22
N VAL A 132 0.79 -5.09 5.69
CA VAL A 132 1.88 -5.71 4.93
C VAL A 132 1.34 -6.41 3.69
N GLY A 133 0.22 -7.14 3.80
CA GLY A 133 -0.41 -7.80 2.66
C GLY A 133 -0.89 -6.80 1.59
N CYS A 134 -1.61 -5.76 2.01
CA CYS A 134 -2.05 -4.68 1.13
C CYS A 134 -0.87 -3.99 0.44
N ASN A 135 0.15 -3.58 1.20
CA ASN A 135 1.33 -2.94 0.61
C ASN A 135 2.08 -3.89 -0.34
N GLY A 136 2.13 -5.18 -0.03
CA GLY A 136 2.77 -6.20 -0.87
C GLY A 136 2.13 -6.35 -2.25
N PHE A 137 0.81 -6.18 -2.35
CA PHE A 137 0.12 -6.16 -3.64
C PHE A 137 0.63 -5.01 -4.53
N PHE A 138 0.67 -3.79 -4.01
CA PHE A 138 1.07 -2.62 -4.78
C PHE A 138 2.57 -2.56 -5.07
N THR A 139 3.43 -2.99 -4.13
CA THR A 139 4.87 -3.05 -4.42
C THR A 139 5.17 -4.06 -5.52
N ALA A 140 4.43 -5.18 -5.60
CA ALA A 140 4.55 -6.12 -6.70
C ALA A 140 4.17 -5.50 -8.05
N LEU A 141 3.10 -4.68 -8.10
CA LEU A 141 2.73 -3.92 -9.31
C LEU A 141 3.83 -2.93 -9.73
N ILE A 142 4.43 -2.21 -8.77
CA ILE A 142 5.57 -1.31 -9.05
C ILE A 142 6.76 -2.09 -9.60
N ARG A 143 7.11 -3.24 -9.00
CA ARG A 143 8.18 -4.11 -9.51
C ARG A 143 7.94 -4.51 -10.95
N ALA A 144 6.72 -4.96 -11.27
CA ALA A 144 6.35 -5.36 -12.62
C ALA A 144 6.52 -4.22 -13.63
N SER A 145 6.13 -3.00 -13.23
CA SER A 145 6.19 -1.79 -14.08
C SER A 145 7.64 -1.38 -14.44
N ARG A 146 8.63 -1.79 -13.66
CA ARG A 146 10.04 -1.42 -13.87
C ARG A 146 10.71 -2.16 -15.03
N GLY A 147 10.08 -3.20 -15.57
CA GLY A 147 10.61 -4.04 -16.65
C GLY A 147 10.54 -3.41 -18.06
N GLY A 148 10.06 -2.17 -18.20
CA GLY A 148 9.94 -1.48 -19.48
C GLY A 148 8.70 -1.87 -20.29
N ALA A 149 7.65 -2.35 -19.62
CA ALA A 149 6.39 -2.68 -20.27
C ALA A 149 5.48 -1.45 -20.36
N ASP A 150 4.54 -1.46 -21.30
CA ASP A 150 3.51 -0.43 -21.51
C ASP A 150 2.47 -0.36 -20.38
N PHE A 151 2.84 -0.75 -19.15
CA PHE A 151 1.98 -0.71 -17.98
C PHE A 151 2.67 -0.14 -16.75
N ALA A 152 1.91 0.59 -15.94
CA ALA A 152 2.38 1.25 -14.73
C ALA A 152 1.29 1.42 -13.69
N LEU A 153 1.70 1.45 -12.43
CA LEU A 153 0.89 1.98 -11.34
C LEU A 153 1.05 3.52 -11.32
N ASP A 154 0.06 4.22 -11.86
CA ASP A 154 0.06 5.68 -12.01
C ASP A 154 -0.27 6.40 -10.70
N GLU A 155 -1.20 5.84 -9.92
CA GLU A 155 -1.56 6.34 -8.60
C GLU A 155 -1.67 5.22 -7.57
N TRP A 156 -1.26 5.51 -6.33
CA TRP A 156 -1.49 4.67 -5.17
C TRP A 156 -1.77 5.53 -3.93
N TRP A 157 -2.98 5.43 -3.40
CA TRP A 157 -3.42 6.10 -2.19
C TRP A 157 -3.51 5.09 -1.05
N SER A 158 -3.00 5.45 0.12
CA SER A 158 -3.12 4.63 1.32
C SER A 158 -4.52 4.65 1.92
N ALA A 159 -4.84 3.67 2.78
CA ALA A 159 -6.08 3.66 3.56
C ALA A 159 -6.30 4.96 4.35
N ALA A 160 -5.23 5.58 4.87
CA ALA A 160 -5.31 6.83 5.61
C ALA A 160 -5.80 7.97 4.70
N ARG A 161 -5.18 8.13 3.53
CA ARG A 161 -5.62 9.12 2.53
C ARG A 161 -7.03 8.86 2.05
N CYS A 162 -7.42 7.60 1.85
CA CYS A 162 -8.78 7.24 1.46
C CYS A 162 -9.79 7.57 2.57
N ALA A 163 -9.44 7.37 3.85
CA ALA A 163 -10.29 7.73 4.97
C ALA A 163 -10.46 9.26 5.06
N ASP A 164 -9.39 10.03 4.89
CA ASP A 164 -9.45 11.49 4.89
C ASP A 164 -10.34 12.01 3.75
N ALA A 165 -10.28 11.38 2.58
CA ALA A 165 -11.07 11.78 1.42
C ALA A 165 -12.54 11.32 1.47
N TRP A 166 -12.81 10.08 1.91
CA TRP A 166 -14.08 9.40 1.64
C TRP A 166 -14.74 8.72 2.86
N SER A 167 -14.21 8.87 4.07
CA SER A 167 -14.64 8.09 5.25
C SER A 167 -16.13 8.16 5.61
N VAL A 168 -16.84 9.19 5.17
CA VAL A 168 -18.31 9.32 5.33
C VAL A 168 -19.07 8.28 4.48
N VAL A 169 -18.46 7.87 3.37
CA VAL A 169 -19.08 7.00 2.36
C VAL A 169 -18.49 5.60 2.40
N VAL A 170 -17.16 5.49 2.36
CA VAL A 170 -16.44 4.21 2.32
C VAL A 170 -14.98 4.39 2.76
N ARG A 171 -14.33 3.31 3.19
CA ARG A 171 -12.93 3.30 3.63
C ARG A 171 -12.19 2.13 2.97
N PRO A 172 -11.80 2.23 1.69
CA PRO A 172 -10.98 1.21 1.07
C PRO A 172 -9.62 1.11 1.74
N ASP A 173 -8.98 -0.06 1.61
CA ASP A 173 -7.61 -0.25 2.05
C ASP A 173 -6.61 0.52 1.17
N ALA A 174 -6.97 0.73 -0.09
CA ALA A 174 -6.25 1.61 -1.01
C ALA A 174 -7.15 2.04 -2.18
N TYR A 175 -6.76 3.13 -2.82
CA TYR A 175 -7.19 3.48 -4.17
C TYR A 175 -5.99 3.51 -5.10
N ALA A 176 -6.18 3.13 -6.35
CA ALA A 176 -5.11 3.15 -7.32
C ALA A 176 -5.64 3.34 -8.74
N VAL A 177 -4.73 3.77 -9.61
CA VAL A 177 -4.93 3.81 -11.05
C VAL A 177 -3.86 2.94 -11.70
N TRP A 178 -4.30 1.86 -12.35
CA TRP A 178 -3.44 1.05 -13.21
C TRP A 178 -3.55 1.54 -14.64
N VAL A 179 -2.42 1.68 -15.32
CA VAL A 179 -2.36 2.06 -16.74
C VAL A 179 -1.70 0.93 -17.50
N GLU A 180 -2.28 0.56 -18.64
CA GLU A 180 -1.70 -0.44 -19.54
C GLU A 180 -2.12 -0.17 -20.99
N ASN A 181 -1.17 -0.01 -21.91
CA ASN A 181 -1.44 0.29 -23.34
C ASN A 181 -2.40 1.48 -23.53
N GLY A 182 -2.26 2.53 -22.72
CA GLY A 182 -3.13 3.71 -22.72
C GLY A 182 -4.50 3.52 -22.04
N PHE A 183 -4.85 2.30 -21.64
CA PHE A 183 -6.07 2.04 -20.85
C PHE A 183 -5.83 2.37 -19.38
N ARG A 184 -6.69 3.21 -18.80
CA ARG A 184 -6.66 3.59 -17.37
C ARG A 184 -7.76 2.85 -16.62
N LEU A 185 -7.37 2.16 -15.55
CA LEU A 185 -8.26 1.41 -14.66
C LEU A 185 -8.18 2.00 -13.24
N PRO A 186 -9.06 2.94 -12.87
CA PRO A 186 -9.22 3.35 -11.48
C PRO A 186 -9.94 2.25 -10.68
N PHE A 187 -9.40 1.92 -9.50
CA PHE A 187 -10.01 0.95 -8.61
C PHE A 187 -9.81 1.27 -7.12
N CYS A 188 -10.83 0.94 -6.33
CA CYS A 188 -10.70 0.76 -4.89
C CYS A 188 -10.27 -0.68 -4.60
N PHE A 189 -9.45 -0.87 -3.59
CA PHE A 189 -8.88 -2.17 -3.23
C PHE A 189 -9.20 -2.53 -1.78
N GLU A 190 -9.53 -3.79 -1.57
CA GLU A 190 -9.85 -4.41 -0.28
C GLU A 190 -9.01 -5.68 -0.12
N TYR A 191 -8.22 -5.75 0.94
CA TYR A 191 -7.38 -6.89 1.26
C TYR A 191 -8.03 -7.69 2.40
N ASP A 192 -8.48 -8.92 2.14
CA ASP A 192 -9.12 -9.75 3.16
C ASP A 192 -8.09 -10.67 3.82
N ASN A 193 -8.03 -10.64 5.15
CA ASN A 193 -7.24 -11.61 5.94
C ASN A 193 -8.01 -12.88 6.31
N GLY A 194 -9.24 -13.07 5.80
CA GLY A 194 -10.10 -14.21 6.08
C GLY A 194 -10.92 -14.10 7.36
N THR A 195 -10.80 -13.01 8.12
CA THR A 195 -11.44 -12.85 9.44
C THR A 195 -12.75 -12.07 9.40
N GLU A 196 -13.02 -11.32 8.34
CA GLU A 196 -14.24 -10.51 8.22
C GLU A 196 -15.47 -11.39 7.87
N PRO A 197 -16.65 -11.20 8.50
CA PRO A 197 -17.85 -11.92 8.06
C PRO A 197 -18.28 -11.51 6.64
N LEU A 198 -18.83 -12.45 5.85
CA LEU A 198 -19.27 -12.19 4.47
C LEU A 198 -20.30 -11.06 4.38
N ALA A 199 -21.22 -10.99 5.33
CA ALA A 199 -22.23 -9.93 5.42
C ALA A 199 -21.60 -8.52 5.54
N ARG A 200 -20.40 -8.40 6.14
CA ARG A 200 -19.71 -7.12 6.18
C ARG A 200 -19.09 -6.74 4.83
N LEU A 201 -18.57 -7.72 4.07
CA LEU A 201 -18.07 -7.47 2.73
C LEU A 201 -19.18 -6.93 1.82
N GLU A 202 -20.35 -7.57 1.87
CA GLU A 202 -21.55 -7.13 1.14
C GLU A 202 -21.99 -5.72 1.56
N ALA A 203 -22.02 -5.44 2.87
CA ALA A 203 -22.44 -4.15 3.40
C ALA A 203 -21.53 -2.97 2.98
N LYS A 204 -20.32 -3.22 2.47
CA LYS A 204 -19.44 -2.17 1.90
C LYS A 204 -19.92 -1.66 0.54
N LEU A 205 -20.57 -2.50 -0.27
CA LEU A 205 -20.89 -2.20 -1.67
C LEU A 205 -21.82 -0.99 -1.86
N PRO A 206 -22.84 -0.73 -1.01
CA PRO A 206 -23.63 0.50 -1.10
C PRO A 206 -22.79 1.77 -0.89
N GLY A 207 -21.74 1.70 -0.07
CA GLY A 207 -20.78 2.79 0.11
C GLY A 207 -20.01 3.06 -1.19
N TYR A 208 -19.48 2.02 -1.82
CA TYR A 208 -18.81 2.13 -3.11
C TYR A 208 -19.71 2.65 -4.22
N ALA A 209 -20.99 2.24 -4.25
CA ALA A 209 -21.96 2.77 -5.21
C ALA A 209 -22.18 4.29 -5.04
N LYS A 210 -22.28 4.76 -3.78
CA LYS A 210 -22.36 6.20 -3.48
C LYS A 210 -21.11 6.94 -3.93
N LEU A 211 -19.92 6.38 -3.71
CA LEU A 211 -18.65 6.96 -4.16
C LEU A 211 -18.62 7.08 -5.69
N ALA A 212 -18.93 6.00 -6.42
CA ALA A 212 -18.94 5.98 -7.88
C ALA A 212 -19.90 7.04 -8.47
N ARG A 213 -21.10 7.17 -7.88
CA ARG A 213 -22.07 8.22 -8.28
C ARG A 213 -21.53 9.63 -8.04
N ALA A 214 -20.93 9.87 -6.88
CA ALA A 214 -20.37 11.18 -6.53
C ALA A 214 -19.18 11.56 -7.44
N ALA A 215 -18.32 10.59 -7.76
CA ALA A 215 -17.19 10.77 -8.66
C ALA A 215 -17.60 10.91 -10.14
N LYS A 216 -18.87 10.62 -10.48
CA LYS A 216 -19.39 10.52 -11.85
C LYS A 216 -18.56 9.60 -12.75
N HIS A 217 -17.89 8.63 -12.14
CA HIS A 217 -17.06 7.65 -12.83
C HIS A 217 -17.22 6.32 -12.12
N PRO A 218 -17.64 5.26 -12.81
CA PRO A 218 -17.71 3.95 -12.20
C PRO A 218 -16.29 3.47 -11.86
N THR A 219 -16.09 3.04 -10.63
CA THR A 219 -14.79 2.61 -10.11
C THR A 219 -14.86 1.12 -9.79
N TRP A 220 -13.89 0.36 -10.27
CA TRP A 220 -13.80 -1.05 -9.91
C TRP A 220 -13.57 -1.20 -8.40
N VAL A 221 -14.16 -2.21 -7.79
CA VAL A 221 -13.79 -2.64 -6.43
C VAL A 221 -13.13 -4.00 -6.54
N LEU A 222 -11.86 -4.06 -6.15
CA LEU A 222 -11.04 -5.25 -6.22
C LEU A 222 -10.84 -5.85 -4.84
N PHE A 223 -11.26 -7.11 -4.66
CA PHE A 223 -11.03 -7.85 -3.41
C PHE A 223 -9.94 -8.90 -3.60
N CYS A 224 -8.97 -8.93 -2.70
CA CYS A 224 -7.95 -9.98 -2.67
C CYS A 224 -8.13 -10.86 -1.43
N PHE A 225 -8.26 -12.16 -1.63
CA PHE A 225 -8.56 -13.14 -0.57
C PHE A 225 -7.37 -14.05 -0.25
N PRO A 226 -7.29 -14.59 0.97
CA PRO A 226 -6.17 -15.44 1.39
C PRO A 226 -6.27 -16.86 0.84
N SER A 227 -7.45 -17.29 0.35
CA SER A 227 -7.66 -18.62 -0.21
C SER A 227 -8.78 -18.66 -1.24
N ALA A 228 -8.72 -19.63 -2.16
CA ALA A 228 -9.76 -19.87 -3.16
C ALA A 228 -11.11 -20.22 -2.53
N ALA A 229 -11.11 -20.95 -1.41
CA ALA A 229 -12.33 -21.28 -0.68
C ALA A 229 -13.00 -20.01 -0.13
N ARG A 230 -12.21 -19.10 0.46
CA ARG A 230 -12.72 -17.82 0.98
C ARG A 230 -13.25 -16.94 -0.16
N GLU A 231 -12.51 -16.84 -1.26
CA GLU A 231 -12.94 -16.12 -2.47
C GLU A 231 -14.27 -16.66 -2.99
N ALA A 232 -14.40 -17.98 -3.16
CA ALA A 232 -15.61 -18.62 -3.70
C ALA A 232 -16.86 -18.32 -2.85
N HIS A 233 -16.73 -18.28 -1.52
CA HIS A 233 -17.84 -17.89 -0.65
C HIS A 233 -18.15 -16.39 -0.73
N ALA A 234 -17.13 -15.53 -0.75
CA ALA A 234 -17.31 -14.09 -0.86
C ALA A 234 -17.97 -13.68 -2.18
N ARG A 235 -17.60 -14.31 -3.30
CA ARG A 235 -18.20 -14.06 -4.61
C ARG A 235 -19.72 -14.21 -4.64
N ARG A 236 -20.32 -15.02 -3.74
CA ARG A 236 -21.78 -15.20 -3.65
C ARG A 236 -22.52 -13.95 -3.15
N VAL A 237 -21.83 -13.11 -2.38
CA VAL A 237 -22.42 -11.90 -1.76
C VAL A 237 -21.87 -10.60 -2.34
N LEU A 238 -20.92 -10.69 -3.28
CA LEU A 238 -20.25 -9.52 -3.88
C LEU A 238 -20.87 -9.06 -5.21
N ILE A 239 -22.03 -9.60 -5.60
CA ILE A 239 -22.75 -9.16 -6.80
C ILE A 239 -23.51 -7.87 -6.47
N HIS A 240 -23.22 -6.78 -7.19
CA HIS A 240 -23.90 -5.50 -7.00
C HIS A 240 -24.30 -4.87 -8.35
N PRO A 241 -25.49 -4.25 -8.47
CA PRO A 241 -25.98 -3.70 -9.75
C PRO A 241 -25.22 -2.49 -10.27
N GLU A 242 -24.56 -1.73 -9.38
CA GLU A 242 -23.89 -0.45 -9.73
C GLU A 242 -22.38 -0.47 -9.49
N VAL A 243 -21.84 -1.55 -8.93
CA VAL A 243 -20.43 -1.62 -8.56
C VAL A 243 -19.82 -2.85 -9.23
N PRO A 244 -18.90 -2.67 -10.21
CA PRO A 244 -18.22 -3.78 -10.80
C PRO A 244 -17.15 -4.29 -9.83
N VAL A 245 -17.26 -5.57 -9.50
CA VAL A 245 -16.37 -6.22 -8.54
C VAL A 245 -15.55 -7.29 -9.25
N ALA A 246 -14.25 -7.32 -8.98
CA ALA A 246 -13.38 -8.42 -9.37
C ALA A 246 -12.64 -8.97 -8.15
N THR A 247 -12.40 -10.27 -8.14
CA THR A 247 -11.74 -10.95 -7.03
C THR A 247 -10.46 -11.63 -7.50
N ALA A 248 -9.50 -11.71 -6.58
CA ALA A 248 -8.28 -12.49 -6.74
C ALA A 248 -7.96 -13.22 -5.43
N THR A 249 -6.94 -14.07 -5.50
CA THR A 249 -6.41 -14.82 -4.36
C THR A 249 -4.91 -14.59 -4.26
N VAL A 250 -4.40 -14.37 -3.05
CA VAL A 250 -2.97 -14.32 -2.77
C VAL A 250 -2.42 -15.75 -2.76
N ALA A 251 -2.16 -16.32 -3.94
CA ALA A 251 -1.56 -17.64 -4.02
C ALA A 251 -0.01 -17.51 -4.00
N PRO A 252 0.72 -18.42 -3.33
CA PRO A 252 2.17 -18.47 -3.45
C PRO A 252 2.59 -18.54 -4.94
N GLY A 253 3.43 -17.63 -5.39
CA GLY A 253 3.90 -17.56 -6.78
C GLY A 253 2.96 -16.83 -7.76
N SER A 254 1.79 -16.36 -7.32
CA SER A 254 0.96 -15.48 -8.17
C SER A 254 1.57 -14.08 -8.25
N SER A 255 1.72 -13.57 -9.46
CA SER A 255 2.13 -12.18 -9.69
C SER A 255 0.90 -11.27 -9.70
N ALA A 256 0.95 -10.15 -8.97
CA ALA A 256 -0.16 -9.21 -8.83
C ALA A 256 -0.62 -8.61 -10.18
N GLU A 257 0.32 -8.49 -11.13
CA GLU A 257 0.11 -8.02 -12.51
C GLU A 257 -0.38 -9.12 -13.47
N GLY A 258 -0.29 -10.38 -13.04
CA GLY A 258 -0.66 -11.55 -13.83
C GLY A 258 -2.18 -11.69 -13.99
N PRO A 259 -2.64 -12.70 -14.76
CA PRO A 259 -4.06 -12.93 -14.96
C PRO A 259 -4.69 -13.58 -13.73
N VAL A 260 -4.86 -12.82 -12.66
CA VAL A 260 -5.35 -13.31 -11.36
C VAL A 260 -6.78 -12.86 -11.05
N TRP A 261 -7.35 -11.94 -11.82
CA TRP A 261 -8.63 -11.30 -11.52
C TRP A 261 -9.81 -11.98 -12.20
N GLN A 262 -10.90 -12.20 -11.47
CA GLN A 262 -12.15 -12.70 -12.03
C GLN A 262 -13.31 -11.77 -11.66
N THR A 263 -14.03 -11.26 -12.65
CA THR A 263 -15.25 -10.45 -12.43
C THR A 263 -16.30 -11.28 -11.69
N VAL A 264 -16.96 -10.68 -10.70
CA VAL A 264 -18.05 -11.31 -9.95
C VAL A 264 -19.32 -11.33 -10.80
N GLY A 265 -20.07 -12.43 -10.78
CA GLY A 265 -21.26 -12.62 -11.62
C GLY A 265 -20.98 -13.17 -13.02
N GLU A 266 -19.70 -13.29 -13.40
CA GLU A 266 -19.26 -13.94 -14.64
C GLU A 266 -18.52 -15.25 -14.33
N GLY A 267 -18.80 -16.29 -15.13
CA GLY A 267 -17.92 -17.44 -15.27
C GLY A 267 -16.86 -17.16 -16.34
N GLY A 268 -15.65 -17.70 -16.18
CA GLY A 268 -14.60 -17.55 -17.19
C GLY A 268 -13.18 -17.53 -16.62
N PRO A 269 -12.16 -17.39 -17.49
CA PRO A 269 -10.77 -17.37 -17.09
C PRO A 269 -10.44 -16.12 -16.28
N ARG A 270 -9.41 -16.22 -15.43
CA ARG A 270 -8.84 -15.04 -14.76
C ARG A 270 -8.12 -14.14 -15.77
N ARG A 271 -8.11 -12.84 -15.50
CA ARG A 271 -7.66 -11.77 -16.38
C ARG A 271 -6.64 -10.89 -15.67
N ARG A 272 -5.81 -10.21 -16.46
CA ARG A 272 -4.96 -9.11 -15.97
C ARG A 272 -5.84 -7.90 -15.67
N LEU A 273 -5.32 -6.92 -14.94
CA LEU A 273 -6.07 -5.69 -14.61
C LEU A 273 -6.64 -5.01 -15.86
N ALA A 274 -5.85 -4.82 -16.92
CA ALA A 274 -6.33 -4.24 -18.18
C ALA A 274 -7.43 -5.08 -18.86
N GLY A 275 -7.41 -6.41 -18.65
CA GLY A 275 -8.39 -7.33 -19.20
C GLY A 275 -9.77 -7.24 -18.56
N LEU A 276 -9.91 -6.56 -17.42
CA LEU A 276 -11.21 -6.27 -16.80
C LEU A 276 -12.03 -5.29 -17.65
N GLY A 277 -11.36 -4.40 -18.39
CA GLY A 277 -11.98 -3.43 -19.28
C GLY A 277 -12.80 -2.36 -18.55
N HIS A 278 -13.57 -1.59 -19.32
CA HIS A 278 -14.36 -0.49 -18.79
C HIS A 278 -15.47 -1.00 -17.84
N PRO A 279 -15.62 -0.41 -16.65
CA PRO A 279 -16.66 -0.75 -15.66
C PRO A 279 -18.06 -0.98 -16.22
N ASP A 280 -18.52 -0.15 -17.17
CA ASP A 280 -19.85 -0.25 -17.77
C ASP A 280 -20.11 -1.57 -18.50
N ARG A 281 -19.06 -2.19 -19.06
CA ARG A 281 -19.18 -3.50 -19.72
C ARG A 281 -19.52 -4.58 -18.71
N ALA A 282 -18.87 -4.55 -17.54
CA ALA A 282 -19.14 -5.50 -16.46
C ALA A 282 -20.54 -5.31 -15.87
N LEU A 283 -20.97 -4.06 -15.62
CA LEU A 283 -22.31 -3.77 -15.10
C LEU A 283 -23.42 -4.22 -16.07
N SER A 284 -23.21 -4.05 -17.36
CA SER A 284 -24.15 -4.52 -18.40
C SER A 284 -24.31 -6.04 -18.40
N LEU A 285 -23.25 -6.78 -18.06
CA LEU A 285 -23.30 -8.24 -17.99
C LEU A 285 -24.06 -8.71 -16.74
N VAL A 286 -23.85 -8.06 -15.59
CA VAL A 286 -24.62 -8.33 -14.36
C VAL A 286 -26.12 -8.07 -14.57
N ALA A 287 -26.48 -6.99 -15.27
CA ALA A 287 -27.88 -6.68 -15.59
C ALA A 287 -28.51 -7.79 -16.45
N LYS A 288 -27.80 -8.30 -17.46
CA LYS A 288 -28.27 -9.38 -18.33
C LYS A 288 -28.51 -10.69 -17.57
N THR A 289 -27.60 -11.06 -16.66
CA THR A 289 -27.72 -12.28 -15.84
C THR A 289 -28.93 -12.22 -14.90
N LYS A 290 -29.29 -11.04 -14.37
CA LYS A 290 -30.51 -10.87 -13.55
C LYS A 290 -31.80 -10.97 -14.37
N THR A 291 -31.81 -10.50 -15.62
CA THR A 291 -32.97 -10.64 -16.51
C THR A 291 -33.19 -12.06 -17.03
N GLN A 292 -32.18 -12.94 -16.97
CA GLN A 292 -32.28 -14.35 -17.36
C GLN A 292 -32.56 -15.29 -16.19
N GLY A 293 -33.24 -14.81 -15.13
CA GLY A 293 -33.77 -15.67 -14.08
C GLY A 293 -34.64 -16.81 -14.65
N PRO A 294 -34.76 -17.96 -13.94
CA PRO A 294 -35.41 -19.14 -14.49
C PRO A 294 -36.83 -18.79 -14.95
N ARG A 295 -37.16 -19.16 -16.20
CA ARG A 295 -38.55 -19.10 -16.68
C ARG A 295 -39.40 -19.96 -15.75
N PRO A 296 -40.49 -19.43 -15.17
CA PRO A 296 -41.46 -20.24 -14.45
C PRO A 296 -42.16 -21.18 -15.45
N PRO A 297 -42.67 -22.33 -14.95
CA PRO A 297 -42.35 -23.69 -15.41
C PRO A 297 -42.72 -24.01 -16.87
#